data_AF-A0A0V8RSC9-F1
#
_entry.id   AF-A0A0V8RSC9-F1
#
_cell.length_a   1.000
_cell.length_b   1.000
_cell.length_c   1.000
_cell.angle_alpha   90.00
_cell.angle_beta   90.00
_cell.angle_gamma   90.00
#
_symmetry.space_group_name_H-M   'P 1'
#
loop_
_entity.id
_entity.type
_entity.pdbx_description
1 polymer ?
#
loop_
_entity_poly.entity_id
_entity_poly.type
_entity_poly.pdbx_seq_one_letter_code
_entity_poly.pdbx_strand_id
1 'polypeptide(L)'
;MKSIRQLILPILVAVALTAACNPFAHKTAPQYPKDPRFSEFVFDFNEEPKIQTRVDSLNLRWPGLAASEAHITVEYSRSGFGIPQTEPEFWITAVATVPDETITQLVDNNIGDTSLLPGIYPGLYEYVPQDCQFTTIDAKFADDRLGIDIDKATKGFTPIPITGFAVSKNCHLVVMTALGHEYTPPSYPGQSQ
;
A
#
# COMPACT_ATOMS: atom_id res chain seq x y z
N MET A 1 59.80 -20.71 57.80
CA MET A 1 60.28 -20.14 56.52
C MET A 1 59.19 -19.27 55.92
N LYS A 2 59.63 -18.20 55.24
CA LYS A 2 58.91 -17.05 54.66
C LYS A 2 57.71 -17.38 53.74
N SER A 3 56.69 -16.49 53.81
CA SER A 3 55.87 -15.92 52.72
C SER A 3 54.90 -16.90 51.99
N ILE A 4 53.64 -16.58 51.70
CA ILE A 4 53.15 -15.47 50.86
C ILE A 4 51.66 -15.22 51.17
N ARG A 5 51.32 -13.95 51.39
CA ARG A 5 49.95 -13.40 51.32
C ARG A 5 49.47 -13.41 49.88
N GLN A 6 48.19 -13.68 49.62
CA GLN A 6 47.37 -13.06 48.57
C GLN A 6 45.93 -13.59 48.69
N LEU A 7 45.03 -12.86 49.36
CA LEU A 7 44.03 -11.99 48.72
C LEU A 7 43.23 -12.72 47.63
N ILE A 8 42.16 -13.41 48.03
CA ILE A 8 41.06 -13.74 47.13
C ILE A 8 39.81 -13.06 47.72
N LEU A 9 39.61 -11.81 47.30
CA LEU A 9 38.34 -11.10 47.42
C LEU A 9 37.24 -11.85 46.64
N PRO A 10 35.97 -11.75 47.06
CA PRO A 10 34.86 -12.45 46.40
C PRO A 10 34.53 -11.76 45.07
N ILE A 11 34.83 -12.42 43.96
CA ILE A 11 34.36 -12.01 42.63
C ILE A 11 33.20 -12.93 42.27
N LEU A 12 31.97 -12.50 42.56
CA LEU A 12 30.76 -13.09 41.99
C LEU A 12 29.58 -12.12 42.09
N VAL A 13 29.77 -10.93 41.51
CA VAL A 13 28.68 -10.00 41.16
C VAL A 13 28.96 -9.51 39.74
N ALA A 14 28.22 -10.05 38.77
CA ALA A 14 27.78 -9.41 37.52
C ALA A 14 27.32 -10.48 36.51
N VAL A 15 26.09 -10.99 36.70
CA VAL A 15 25.32 -11.60 35.60
C VAL A 15 24.10 -10.71 35.40
N ALA A 16 24.24 -9.69 34.57
CA ALA A 16 23.16 -9.00 33.87
C ALA A 16 23.79 -7.97 32.93
N LEU A 17 23.20 -7.79 31.75
CA LEU A 17 23.55 -6.86 30.66
C LEU A 17 24.55 -7.36 29.61
N THR A 18 24.11 -8.30 28.76
CA THR A 18 24.69 -8.48 27.41
C THR A 18 23.64 -8.55 26.28
N ALA A 19 22.39 -8.12 26.52
CA ALA A 19 21.32 -8.24 25.51
C ALA A 19 21.05 -6.96 24.70
N ALA A 20 21.96 -5.98 24.66
CA ALA A 20 21.72 -4.74 23.91
C ALA A 20 22.99 -4.23 23.25
N CYS A 21 23.50 -4.97 22.26
CA CYS A 21 24.42 -4.50 21.22
C CYS A 21 24.63 -5.63 20.18
N ASN A 22 23.54 -6.11 19.56
CA ASN A 22 23.67 -6.93 18.35
C ASN A 22 23.44 -6.02 17.13
N PRO A 23 24.51 -5.63 16.39
CA PRO A 23 24.36 -4.85 15.15
C PRO A 23 23.69 -5.66 14.02
N PHE A 24 23.41 -6.94 14.27
CA PHE A 24 22.72 -7.89 13.39
C PHE A 24 21.29 -8.23 13.82
N ALA A 25 20.67 -7.44 14.71
CA ALA A 25 19.24 -7.54 14.88
C ALA A 25 18.58 -7.20 13.53
N HIS A 26 18.18 -8.23 12.77
CA HIS A 26 17.34 -8.05 11.59
C HIS A 26 16.18 -7.17 12.02
N LYS A 27 15.98 -6.04 11.33
CA LYS A 27 14.81 -5.19 11.55
C LYS A 27 13.60 -6.12 11.48
N THR A 28 12.91 -6.30 12.60
CA THR A 28 11.66 -7.04 12.65
C THR A 28 10.75 -6.40 11.61
N ALA A 29 10.12 -7.21 10.75
CA ALA A 29 9.11 -6.69 9.83
C ALA A 29 8.09 -5.86 10.63
N PRO A 30 7.63 -4.71 10.12
CA PRO A 30 6.69 -3.88 10.85
C PRO A 30 5.46 -4.71 11.25
N GLN A 31 5.07 -4.65 12.52
CA GLN A 31 3.85 -5.31 12.97
C GLN A 31 2.66 -4.44 12.60
N TYR A 32 2.10 -4.70 11.44
CA TYR A 32 0.89 -4.03 10.99
C TYR A 32 -0.36 -4.60 11.67
N PRO A 33 -1.40 -3.77 11.90
CA PRO A 33 -2.73 -4.27 12.23
C PRO A 33 -3.17 -5.31 11.19
N LYS A 34 -3.74 -6.42 11.65
CA LYS A 34 -4.34 -7.43 10.76
C LYS A 34 -5.84 -7.22 10.73
N ASP A 35 -6.39 -7.00 9.55
CA ASP A 35 -7.82 -7.01 9.31
C ASP A 35 -8.15 -8.25 8.44
N PRO A 36 -8.87 -9.26 8.97
CA PRO A 36 -9.14 -10.51 8.26
C PRO A 36 -10.10 -10.33 7.07
N ARG A 37 -10.72 -9.15 6.90
CA ARG A 37 -11.55 -8.85 5.72
C ARG A 37 -10.70 -8.70 4.45
N PHE A 38 -9.41 -8.42 4.59
CA PHE A 38 -8.50 -8.17 3.48
C PHE A 38 -7.73 -9.42 3.08
N SER A 39 -7.45 -9.52 1.78
CA SER A 39 -6.43 -10.42 1.26
C SER A 39 -5.05 -10.02 1.78
N GLU A 40 -4.09 -10.94 1.76
CA GLU A 40 -2.73 -10.63 2.17
C GLU A 40 -2.15 -9.49 1.30
N PHE A 41 -1.51 -8.52 1.95
CA PHE A 41 -0.72 -7.50 1.28
C PHE A 41 0.62 -8.11 0.86
N VAL A 42 0.81 -8.30 -0.44
CA VAL A 42 1.95 -9.06 -1.01
C VAL A 42 3.07 -8.19 -1.57
N PHE A 43 2.93 -6.85 -1.51
CA PHE A 43 3.91 -5.96 -2.12
C PHE A 43 5.07 -5.66 -1.17
N ASP A 44 6.26 -5.70 -1.74
CA ASP A 44 7.47 -5.26 -1.08
C ASP A 44 7.73 -3.77 -1.33
N PHE A 45 8.51 -3.16 -0.45
CA PHE A 45 8.97 -1.76 -0.58
C PHE A 45 10.36 -1.55 0.02
N ASN A 46 11.05 -0.52 -0.46
CA ASN A 46 12.37 -0.12 0.03
C ASN A 46 12.29 0.82 1.23
N GLU A 47 11.37 1.78 1.17
CA GLU A 47 11.07 2.73 2.23
C GLU A 47 9.63 2.54 2.70
N GLU A 48 9.36 2.86 3.96
CA GLU A 48 8.02 2.72 4.53
C GLU A 48 7.02 3.59 3.75
N PRO A 49 5.96 3.01 3.14
CA PRO A 49 5.01 3.74 2.33
C PRO A 49 4.29 4.81 3.15
N LYS A 50 4.19 6.01 2.57
CA LYS A 50 3.47 7.13 3.19
C LYS A 50 2.07 7.23 2.62
N ILE A 51 1.09 7.33 3.51
CA ILE A 51 -0.29 7.61 3.16
C ILE A 51 -0.40 9.09 2.78
N GLN A 52 -1.02 9.36 1.64
CA GLN A 52 -1.22 10.70 1.11
C GLN A 52 -2.68 10.89 0.71
N THR A 53 -3.23 12.09 0.95
CA THR A 53 -4.55 12.46 0.45
C THR A 53 -4.42 13.04 -0.96
N ARG A 54 -4.78 12.28 -2.01
CA ARG A 54 -4.47 12.60 -3.43
C ARG A 54 -5.59 12.23 -4.39
N VAL A 55 -6.70 12.97 -4.28
CA VAL A 55 -7.87 12.83 -5.17
C VAL A 55 -7.51 13.16 -6.63
N ASP A 56 -6.71 14.20 -6.83
CA ASP A 56 -6.22 14.64 -8.14
C ASP A 56 -5.48 13.52 -8.88
N SER A 57 -4.57 12.84 -8.17
CA SER A 57 -3.76 11.75 -8.69
C SER A 57 -4.61 10.54 -9.07
N LEU A 58 -5.62 10.23 -8.25
CA LEU A 58 -6.51 9.10 -8.44
C LEU A 58 -7.47 9.32 -9.61
N ASN A 59 -8.15 10.48 -9.64
CA ASN A 59 -9.08 10.85 -10.71
C ASN A 59 -8.37 11.15 -12.03
N LEU A 60 -7.08 11.49 -12.03
CA LEU A 60 -6.31 11.59 -13.26
C LEU A 60 -6.11 10.22 -13.93
N ARG A 61 -5.89 9.18 -13.13
CA ARG A 61 -5.62 7.80 -13.60
C ARG A 61 -6.89 7.04 -13.93
N TRP A 62 -7.91 7.20 -13.11
CA TRP A 62 -9.22 6.57 -13.27
C TRP A 62 -10.32 7.64 -13.18
N PRO A 63 -10.53 8.44 -14.24
CA PRO A 63 -11.48 9.55 -14.23
C PRO A 63 -12.91 9.12 -13.87
N GLY A 64 -13.29 7.89 -14.20
CA GLY A 64 -14.61 7.34 -13.87
C GLY A 64 -14.85 7.15 -12.37
N LEU A 65 -13.81 7.20 -11.51
CA LEU A 65 -14.01 7.15 -10.07
C LEU A 65 -14.76 8.37 -9.55
N ALA A 66 -14.45 9.55 -10.10
CA ALA A 66 -14.95 10.83 -9.63
C ALA A 66 -14.84 10.99 -8.10
N ALA A 67 -13.73 10.53 -7.52
CA ALA A 67 -13.55 10.51 -6.08
C ALA A 67 -13.60 11.93 -5.49
N SER A 68 -14.22 12.08 -4.33
CA SER A 68 -14.25 13.33 -3.56
C SER A 68 -13.18 13.36 -2.47
N GLU A 69 -12.73 12.19 -2.03
CA GLU A 69 -11.67 11.99 -1.04
C GLU A 69 -10.91 10.71 -1.41
N ALA A 70 -9.59 10.68 -1.18
CA ALA A 70 -8.76 9.54 -1.52
C ALA A 70 -7.51 9.50 -0.65
N HIS A 71 -7.34 8.42 0.11
CA HIS A 71 -6.12 8.07 0.82
C HIS A 71 -5.37 7.02 0.01
N ILE A 72 -4.16 7.36 -0.44
CA ILE A 72 -3.37 6.51 -1.33
C ILE A 72 -1.99 6.25 -0.76
N THR A 73 -1.44 5.11 -1.10
CA THR A 73 -0.02 4.79 -0.99
C THR A 73 0.50 4.37 -2.35
N VAL A 74 1.70 4.84 -2.68
CA VAL A 74 2.39 4.51 -3.93
C VAL A 74 3.82 4.22 -3.56
N GLU A 75 4.36 3.11 -4.02
CA GLU A 75 5.76 2.77 -3.79
C GLU A 75 6.25 1.81 -4.88
N TYR A 76 7.57 1.80 -5.08
CA TYR A 76 8.18 0.86 -6.00
C TYR A 76 8.28 -0.53 -5.36
N SER A 77 7.92 -1.55 -6.12
CA SER A 77 8.22 -2.94 -5.75
C SER A 77 9.73 -3.10 -5.59
N ARG A 78 10.16 -3.91 -4.61
CA ARG A 78 11.59 -4.22 -4.47
C ARG A 78 12.10 -4.89 -5.73
N SER A 79 12.92 -4.19 -6.49
CA SER A 79 13.68 -4.77 -7.58
C SER A 79 14.95 -5.41 -7.05
N GLY A 80 15.30 -6.58 -7.59
CA GLY A 80 16.48 -7.35 -7.19
C GLY A 80 17.77 -6.52 -7.20
N PHE A 81 18.68 -6.83 -6.26
CA PHE A 81 19.93 -6.12 -6.06
C PHE A 81 20.84 -6.21 -7.30
N GLY A 82 21.18 -5.07 -7.92
CA GLY A 82 22.29 -4.97 -8.87
C GLY A 82 21.96 -4.89 -10.37
N ILE A 83 20.69 -4.76 -10.77
CA ILE A 83 20.32 -4.49 -12.18
C ILE A 83 19.58 -3.15 -12.27
N PRO A 84 20.06 -2.17 -13.07
CA PRO A 84 19.29 -0.97 -13.35
C PRO A 84 18.01 -1.38 -14.11
N GLN A 85 16.85 -1.17 -13.48
CA GLN A 85 15.57 -1.42 -14.11
C GLN A 85 15.24 -0.27 -15.03
N THR A 86 15.04 -0.57 -16.31
CA THR A 86 14.59 0.41 -17.29
C THR A 86 13.14 0.86 -17.00
N GLU A 87 12.33 -0.02 -16.39
CA GLU A 87 10.92 0.21 -16.05
C GLU A 87 10.60 -0.43 -14.69
N PRO A 88 10.84 0.27 -13.56
CA PRO A 88 10.56 -0.30 -12.25
C PRO A 88 9.05 -0.51 -12.06
N GLU A 89 8.67 -1.72 -11.62
CA GLU A 89 7.32 -2.01 -11.16
C GLU A 89 7.02 -1.20 -9.91
N PHE A 90 5.82 -0.63 -9.84
CA PHE A 90 5.32 0.08 -8.66
C PHE A 90 3.86 -0.28 -8.45
N TRP A 91 3.42 -0.16 -7.22
CA TRP A 91 2.05 -0.47 -6.83
C TRP A 91 1.37 0.79 -6.28
N ILE A 92 0.06 0.85 -6.48
CA ILE A 92 -0.81 1.86 -5.89
C ILE A 92 -1.87 1.11 -5.09
N THR A 93 -2.06 1.49 -3.83
CA THR A 93 -3.23 1.06 -3.05
C THR A 93 -3.99 2.26 -2.54
N ALA A 94 -5.31 2.19 -2.54
CA ALA A 94 -6.14 3.33 -2.20
C ALA A 94 -7.46 2.95 -1.53
N VAL A 95 -7.92 3.86 -0.69
CA VAL A 95 -9.29 3.92 -0.18
C VAL A 95 -9.85 5.29 -0.57
N ALA A 96 -10.99 5.33 -1.25
CA ALA A 96 -11.54 6.57 -1.76
C ALA A 96 -13.06 6.65 -1.62
N THR A 97 -13.56 7.85 -1.40
CA THR A 97 -14.98 8.16 -1.37
C THR A 97 -15.44 8.53 -2.78
N VAL A 98 -16.48 7.87 -3.28
CA VAL A 98 -16.99 7.99 -4.66
C VAL A 98 -18.50 8.27 -4.65
N PRO A 99 -19.06 8.91 -5.70
CA PRO A 99 -20.50 9.15 -5.77
C PRO A 99 -21.30 7.86 -6.01
N ASP A 100 -22.59 7.90 -5.66
CA ASP A 100 -23.56 6.82 -5.93
C ASP A 100 -23.62 6.42 -7.41
N GLU A 101 -23.40 7.39 -8.31
CA GLU A 101 -23.36 7.15 -9.74
C GLU A 101 -22.24 6.17 -10.11
N THR A 102 -21.02 6.39 -9.61
CA THR A 102 -19.87 5.49 -9.81
C THR A 102 -20.19 4.09 -9.30
N ILE A 103 -20.76 3.98 -8.10
CA ILE A 103 -21.12 2.69 -7.48
C ILE A 103 -22.16 1.97 -8.33
N THR A 104 -23.19 2.67 -8.76
CA THR A 104 -24.26 2.11 -9.59
C THR A 104 -23.71 1.56 -10.91
N GLN A 105 -22.75 2.26 -11.52
CA GLN A 105 -22.09 1.82 -12.75
C GLN A 105 -21.21 0.57 -12.57
N LEU A 106 -20.83 0.22 -11.35
CA LEU A 106 -19.93 -0.90 -11.05
C LEU A 106 -20.66 -2.14 -10.53
N VAL A 107 -21.87 -1.99 -9.98
CA VAL A 107 -22.59 -3.06 -9.25
C VAL A 107 -23.51 -3.90 -10.16
N ASP A 108 -23.43 -3.75 -11.49
CA ASP A 108 -24.18 -4.57 -12.46
C ASP A 108 -23.64 -6.02 -12.53
N ASN A 109 -24.02 -6.87 -11.57
CA ASN A 109 -23.75 -8.33 -11.47
C ASN A 109 -22.31 -8.81 -11.72
N ASN A 110 -21.32 -7.91 -11.83
CA ASN A 110 -19.94 -8.22 -12.14
C ASN A 110 -19.12 -8.39 -10.84
N ILE A 111 -19.65 -9.27 -9.99
CA ILE A 111 -19.08 -9.58 -8.68
C ILE A 111 -17.82 -10.41 -8.90
N GLY A 112 -16.70 -9.97 -8.34
CA GLY A 112 -15.44 -10.70 -8.42
C GLY A 112 -15.49 -12.01 -7.63
N ASP A 113 -14.60 -12.94 -7.97
CA ASP A 113 -14.62 -14.32 -7.45
C ASP A 113 -14.21 -14.46 -5.96
N THR A 114 -13.77 -13.38 -5.33
CA THR A 114 -13.27 -13.39 -3.94
C THR A 114 -14.19 -12.64 -2.98
N SER A 115 -14.41 -13.24 -1.81
CA SER A 115 -15.10 -12.58 -0.69
C SER A 115 -14.21 -11.64 0.12
N LEU A 116 -12.88 -11.69 -0.09
CA LEU A 116 -11.92 -10.84 0.60
C LEU A 116 -11.72 -9.52 -0.15
N LEU A 117 -11.53 -8.44 0.61
CA LEU A 117 -11.11 -7.16 0.06
C LEU A 117 -9.73 -7.26 -0.59
N PRO A 118 -9.42 -6.39 -1.58
CA PRO A 118 -8.09 -6.32 -2.17
C PRO A 118 -7.01 -6.10 -1.11
N GLY A 119 -5.87 -6.77 -1.22
CA GLY A 119 -4.74 -6.53 -0.32
C GLY A 119 -4.18 -5.12 -0.52
N ILE A 120 -4.39 -4.24 0.46
CA ILE A 120 -3.90 -2.86 0.46
C ILE A 120 -2.83 -2.65 1.53
N TYR A 121 -2.06 -1.56 1.44
CA TYR A 121 -1.10 -1.24 2.49
C TYR A 121 -1.81 -1.15 3.85
N PRO A 122 -1.37 -1.89 4.89
CA PRO A 122 -2.13 -1.98 6.15
C PRO A 122 -2.37 -0.67 6.88
N GLY A 123 -1.54 0.35 6.64
CA GLY A 123 -1.80 1.69 7.15
C GLY A 123 -3.11 2.29 6.67
N LEU A 124 -3.66 1.82 5.53
CA LEU A 124 -4.94 2.29 5.00
C LEU A 124 -6.16 1.66 5.69
N TYR A 125 -6.00 0.64 6.54
CA TYR A 125 -7.13 -0.04 7.18
C TYR A 125 -7.97 0.89 8.07
N GLU A 126 -7.36 1.94 8.62
CA GLU A 126 -8.10 2.94 9.43
C GLU A 126 -9.16 3.70 8.63
N TYR A 127 -9.01 3.79 7.30
CA TYR A 127 -9.95 4.45 6.40
C TYR A 127 -11.06 3.51 5.89
N VAL A 128 -11.08 2.25 6.34
CA VAL A 128 -12.10 1.26 5.95
C VAL A 128 -12.93 0.87 7.18
N PRO A 129 -14.05 1.56 7.44
CA PRO A 129 -14.88 1.30 8.61
C PRO A 129 -15.38 -0.16 8.66
N GLN A 130 -15.57 -0.68 9.86
CA GLN A 130 -15.91 -2.08 10.10
C GLN A 130 -17.38 -2.40 9.78
N ASP A 131 -18.25 -1.40 9.83
CA ASP A 131 -19.68 -1.48 9.53
C ASP A 131 -20.02 -1.31 8.03
N CYS A 132 -19.01 -0.99 7.21
CA CYS A 132 -19.15 -0.93 5.77
C CYS A 132 -19.21 -2.33 5.16
N GLN A 133 -20.20 -2.55 4.29
CA GLN A 133 -20.34 -3.79 3.52
C GLN A 133 -19.74 -3.58 2.16
N PHE A 134 -18.87 -4.49 1.75
CA PHE A 134 -18.19 -4.42 0.48
C PHE A 134 -18.60 -5.55 -0.43
N THR A 135 -18.58 -5.26 -1.73
CA THR A 135 -18.71 -6.22 -2.81
C THR A 135 -17.47 -6.10 -3.67
N THR A 136 -16.73 -7.20 -3.81
CA THR A 136 -15.61 -7.27 -4.74
C THR A 136 -16.13 -7.21 -6.16
N ILE A 137 -15.47 -6.44 -7.02
CA ILE A 137 -15.80 -6.30 -8.44
C ILE A 137 -14.67 -6.92 -9.25
N ASP A 138 -14.99 -7.51 -10.40
CA ASP A 138 -13.97 -7.96 -11.34
C ASP A 138 -13.02 -6.80 -11.69
N ALA A 139 -11.72 -7.01 -11.48
CA ALA A 139 -10.73 -5.94 -11.60
C ALA A 139 -10.61 -5.44 -13.04
N LYS A 140 -10.71 -6.34 -14.03
CA LYS A 140 -10.67 -5.97 -15.45
C LYS A 140 -11.90 -5.13 -15.83
N PHE A 141 -13.08 -5.53 -15.38
CA PHE A 141 -14.29 -4.75 -15.58
C PHE A 141 -14.21 -3.38 -14.93
N ALA A 142 -13.69 -3.28 -13.70
CA ALA A 142 -13.48 -2.00 -13.03
C ALA A 142 -12.49 -1.12 -13.81
N ASP A 143 -11.37 -1.68 -14.28
CA ASP A 143 -10.37 -0.96 -15.08
C ASP A 143 -10.97 -0.41 -16.38
N ASP A 144 -11.67 -1.25 -17.15
CA ASP A 144 -12.34 -0.87 -18.39
C ASP A 144 -13.42 0.22 -18.15
N ARG A 145 -14.12 0.16 -17.01
CA ARG A 145 -15.20 1.08 -16.69
C ARG A 145 -14.72 2.42 -16.14
N LEU A 146 -13.63 2.42 -15.38
CA LEU A 146 -13.11 3.61 -14.68
C LEU A 146 -12.03 4.34 -15.47
N GLY A 147 -11.33 3.63 -16.36
CA GLY A 147 -10.29 4.15 -17.24
C GLY A 147 -10.78 4.91 -18.47
N ILE A 148 -12.00 5.46 -18.43
CA ILE A 148 -12.58 6.21 -19.54
C ILE A 148 -11.70 7.42 -19.88
N ASP A 149 -11.41 7.60 -21.17
CA ASP A 149 -10.66 8.74 -21.72
C ASP A 149 -9.24 8.92 -21.16
N ILE A 150 -8.59 7.85 -20.70
CA ILE A 150 -7.21 7.89 -20.17
C ILE A 150 -6.26 8.60 -21.14
N ASP A 151 -6.26 8.30 -22.44
CA ASP A 151 -5.36 8.95 -23.42
C ASP A 151 -5.49 10.49 -23.44
N LYS A 152 -6.71 11.00 -23.21
CA LYS A 152 -7.00 12.44 -23.15
C LYS A 152 -6.69 13.02 -21.76
N ALA A 153 -6.96 12.27 -20.70
CA ALA A 153 -6.76 12.69 -19.32
C ALA A 153 -5.27 12.69 -18.93
N THR A 154 -4.54 11.64 -19.30
CA THR A 154 -3.17 11.38 -18.87
C THR A 154 -2.12 11.94 -19.84
N LYS A 155 -2.51 12.45 -21.02
CA LYS A 155 -1.58 13.06 -21.99
C LYS A 155 -0.38 12.16 -22.35
N GLY A 156 -0.60 10.84 -22.42
CA GLY A 156 0.42 9.87 -22.81
C GLY A 156 1.13 9.14 -21.66
N PHE A 157 0.57 9.12 -20.43
CA PHE A 157 1.01 8.13 -19.44
C PHE A 157 0.43 6.75 -19.77
N THR A 158 1.25 5.71 -19.61
CA THR A 158 0.83 4.31 -19.70
C THR A 158 -0.27 4.03 -18.67
N PRO A 159 -1.43 3.46 -19.09
CA PRO A 159 -2.48 3.05 -18.16
C PRO A 159 -1.95 2.09 -17.09
N ILE A 160 -2.39 2.27 -15.86
CA ILE A 160 -2.01 1.41 -14.73
C ILE A 160 -3.20 0.48 -14.46
N PRO A 161 -3.08 -0.84 -14.72
CA PRO A 161 -4.19 -1.75 -14.53
C PRO A 161 -4.56 -1.91 -13.05
N ILE A 162 -5.87 -1.87 -12.78
CA ILE A 162 -6.43 -2.30 -11.50
C ILE A 162 -6.27 -3.82 -11.36
N THR A 163 -5.72 -4.27 -10.22
CA THR A 163 -5.49 -5.69 -9.92
C THR A 163 -6.40 -6.21 -8.80
N GLY A 164 -7.04 -5.31 -8.05
CA GLY A 164 -8.09 -5.65 -7.09
C GLY A 164 -8.99 -4.47 -6.84
N PHE A 165 -10.30 -4.72 -6.75
CA PHE A 165 -11.29 -3.66 -6.59
C PHE A 165 -12.49 -4.12 -5.76
N ALA A 166 -12.93 -3.31 -4.81
CA ALA A 166 -14.16 -3.54 -4.06
C ALA A 166 -14.89 -2.23 -3.80
N VAL A 167 -16.22 -2.30 -3.77
CA VAL A 167 -17.10 -1.15 -3.55
C VAL A 167 -17.97 -1.37 -2.33
N SER A 168 -18.18 -0.32 -1.55
CA SER A 168 -19.16 -0.28 -0.48
C SER A 168 -20.25 0.72 -0.82
N LYS A 169 -21.43 0.19 -1.13
CA LYS A 169 -22.61 1.01 -1.43
C LYS A 169 -23.11 1.79 -0.22
N ASN A 170 -23.05 1.21 0.97
CA ASN A 170 -23.58 1.86 2.17
C ASN A 170 -22.67 2.95 2.74
N CYS A 171 -21.39 2.94 2.40
CA CYS A 171 -20.41 3.91 2.88
C CYS A 171 -19.83 4.81 1.78
N HIS A 172 -20.23 4.61 0.53
CA HIS A 172 -19.71 5.36 -0.62
C HIS A 172 -18.20 5.21 -0.81
N LEU A 173 -17.64 4.06 -0.46
CA LEU A 173 -16.20 3.81 -0.49
C LEU A 173 -15.81 2.83 -1.59
N VAL A 174 -14.61 3.00 -2.12
CA VAL A 174 -13.90 1.99 -2.89
C VAL A 174 -12.59 1.65 -2.21
N VAL A 175 -12.19 0.39 -2.34
CA VAL A 175 -10.89 -0.13 -1.94
C VAL A 175 -10.25 -0.70 -3.19
N MET A 176 -9.03 -0.29 -3.52
CA MET A 176 -8.37 -0.72 -4.74
C MET A 176 -6.87 -0.94 -4.60
N THR A 177 -6.39 -1.83 -5.46
CA THR A 177 -4.97 -2.12 -5.69
C THR A 177 -4.74 -2.06 -7.20
N ALA A 178 -3.63 -1.44 -7.61
CA ALA A 178 -3.22 -1.35 -9.01
C ALA A 178 -1.71 -1.56 -9.12
N LEU A 179 -1.26 -2.12 -10.24
CA LEU A 179 0.14 -2.44 -10.51
C LEU A 179 0.58 -1.77 -11.80
N GLY A 180 1.64 -0.98 -11.75
CA GLY A 180 2.17 -0.26 -12.89
C GLY A 180 3.60 -0.68 -13.21
N HIS A 181 3.94 -0.60 -14.48
CA HIS A 181 5.30 -0.69 -15.00
C HIS A 181 5.48 0.64 -15.75
N GLU A 182 6.49 1.44 -15.37
CA GLU A 182 6.69 2.85 -15.78
C GLU A 182 5.97 3.91 -14.90
N TYR A 183 6.65 4.39 -13.85
CA TYR A 183 6.23 5.62 -13.17
C TYR A 183 7.04 6.81 -13.69
N THR A 184 6.44 7.61 -14.56
CA THR A 184 6.93 8.98 -14.78
C THR A 184 6.15 9.90 -13.83
N PRO A 185 6.79 10.47 -12.79
CA PRO A 185 6.08 11.39 -11.89
C PRO A 185 5.53 12.55 -12.72
N PRO A 186 4.26 12.96 -12.53
CA PRO A 186 3.75 14.17 -13.14
C PRO A 186 4.64 15.36 -12.77
N SER A 187 5.13 16.07 -13.79
CA SER A 187 5.83 17.35 -13.58
C SER A 187 4.81 18.39 -13.11
N TYR A 188 4.72 18.60 -11.80
CA TYR A 188 3.92 19.70 -11.27
C TYR A 188 4.66 21.02 -11.51
N PRO A 189 4.03 22.04 -12.11
CA PRO A 189 4.62 23.38 -12.14
C PRO A 189 4.81 23.86 -10.70
N GLY A 190 6.06 23.96 -10.25
CA GLY A 190 6.42 24.45 -8.91
C GLY A 190 7.19 23.49 -8.00
N GLN A 191 7.45 22.24 -8.40
CA GLN A 191 8.40 21.39 -7.70
C GLN A 191 9.81 21.62 -8.25
N SER A 192 10.55 22.56 -7.65
CA SER A 192 12.00 22.64 -7.82
C SER A 192 12.66 21.42 -7.17
N GLN A 193 13.50 20.72 -7.94
CA GLN A 193 14.46 19.74 -7.43
C GLN A 193 15.46 20.40 -6.47
#